data_AF-K3XAA0-F1
#
_entry.id   AF-K3XAA0-F1
#
_cell.length_a   1.000
_cell.length_b   1.000
_cell.length_c   1.000
_cell.angle_alpha   90.00
_cell.angle_beta   90.00
_cell.angle_gamma   90.00
#
_symmetry.space_group_name_H-M   'P 1'
#
loop_
_entity.id
_entity.type
_entity.pdbx_description
1 polymer ?
#
loop_
_entity_poly.entity_id
_entity_poly.type
_entity_poly.pdbx_seq_one_letter_code
_entity_poly.pdbx_strand_id
1 'polypeptide(L)'
;MDVTMVDEAAIAENEKELAGFASGSVTSISPALERVLEEIRATGVPYYQWAHLKPLLVAKLQAAMDQVAAADTNAPTVGVGWSPTNKNSASERRATITELLNTFDGPPFTLQRLTEVIMEPLKSYKTLNKLINALEKLLAVSTTIQVVDPRAATPPNHVEPAPAPDATLPAPLSVQVVAEGDVVARAPWSNSDGPSQ
;
A
#
# COMPACT_ATOMS: atom_id res chain seq x y z
N MET A 1 19.26 23.71 -11.19
CA MET A 1 17.93 23.46 -11.77
C MET A 1 17.07 23.01 -10.62
N ASP A 2 16.32 23.96 -10.08
CA ASP A 2 15.41 23.81 -8.93
C ASP A 2 14.35 22.76 -9.25
N VAL A 3 14.34 21.68 -8.47
CA VAL A 3 13.23 20.73 -8.41
C VAL A 3 12.43 21.14 -7.17
N THR A 4 11.11 21.29 -7.30
CA THR A 4 10.11 21.64 -6.26
C THR A 4 9.63 23.10 -6.13
N MET A 5 9.45 23.81 -7.24
CA MET A 5 8.27 24.71 -7.32
C MET A 5 7.09 23.81 -7.68
N VAL A 6 6.53 23.10 -6.70
CA VAL A 6 5.24 22.43 -6.91
C VAL A 6 4.24 23.56 -7.19
N ASP A 7 3.68 23.57 -8.40
CA ASP A 7 2.81 24.65 -8.86
C ASP A 7 1.60 24.74 -7.91
N GLU A 8 1.59 25.76 -7.06
CA GLU A 8 0.58 25.93 -6.00
C GLU A 8 -0.83 25.97 -6.59
N ALA A 9 -0.96 26.48 -7.82
CA ALA A 9 -2.19 26.46 -8.58
C ALA A 9 -2.63 25.04 -8.95
N ALA A 10 -1.69 24.14 -9.29
CA ALA A 10 -1.98 22.74 -9.59
C ALA A 10 -2.38 21.96 -8.33
N ILE A 11 -1.75 22.23 -7.18
CA ILE A 11 -2.18 21.65 -5.90
C ILE A 11 -3.62 22.08 -5.58
N ALA A 12 -3.91 23.38 -5.71
CA ALA A 12 -5.25 23.90 -5.43
C ALA A 12 -6.32 23.37 -6.42
N GLU A 13 -5.97 23.20 -7.70
CA GLU A 13 -6.83 22.54 -8.69
C GLU A 13 -7.15 21.10 -8.26
N ASN A 14 -6.13 20.31 -7.90
CA ASN A 14 -6.28 18.94 -7.46
C ASN A 14 -7.12 18.83 -6.18
N GLU A 15 -6.91 19.71 -5.18
CA GLU A 15 -7.70 19.76 -3.95
C GLU A 15 -9.19 20.02 -4.24
N LYS A 16 -9.48 20.96 -5.14
CA LYS A 16 -10.85 21.29 -5.54
C LYS A 16 -11.54 20.14 -6.25
N GLU A 17 -10.86 19.51 -7.20
CA GLU A 17 -11.37 18.35 -7.95
C GLU A 17 -11.61 17.15 -7.01
N LEU A 18 -10.67 16.89 -6.09
CA LEU A 18 -10.79 15.82 -5.09
C LEU A 18 -11.99 16.04 -4.16
N ALA A 19 -12.21 17.27 -3.69
CA ALA A 19 -13.39 17.61 -2.87
C ALA A 19 -14.69 17.48 -3.68
N GLY A 20 -14.67 17.89 -4.95
CA GLY A 20 -15.78 17.70 -5.88
C GLY A 20 -16.13 16.22 -6.07
N PHE A 21 -15.12 15.36 -6.21
CA PHE A 21 -15.29 13.93 -6.36
C PHE A 21 -15.81 13.27 -5.07
N ALA A 22 -15.23 13.63 -3.92
CA ALA A 22 -15.62 13.10 -2.62
C ALA A 22 -17.06 13.48 -2.20
N SER A 23 -17.53 14.65 -2.62
CA SER A 23 -18.92 15.09 -2.40
C SER A 23 -19.93 14.52 -3.41
N GLY A 24 -19.46 13.79 -4.44
CA GLY A 24 -20.29 13.29 -5.53
C GLY A 24 -20.68 14.35 -6.57
N SER A 25 -20.13 15.57 -6.48
CA SER A 25 -20.33 16.63 -7.49
C SER A 25 -19.62 16.31 -8.80
N VAL A 26 -18.50 15.58 -8.72
CA VAL A 26 -17.75 15.04 -9.87
C VAL A 26 -17.85 13.52 -9.83
N THR A 27 -18.31 12.90 -10.92
CA THR A 27 -18.54 11.45 -10.99
C THR A 27 -17.57 10.72 -11.91
N SER A 28 -16.69 11.46 -12.59
CA SER A 28 -15.67 10.91 -13.50
C SER A 28 -14.27 11.23 -13.02
N ILE A 29 -13.32 10.36 -13.36
CA ILE A 29 -11.91 10.59 -13.04
C ILE A 29 -11.36 11.61 -14.05
N SER A 30 -11.21 12.86 -13.63
CA SER A 30 -10.68 13.94 -14.46
C SER A 30 -9.15 13.84 -14.62
N PRO A 31 -8.52 14.55 -15.58
CA PRO A 31 -7.07 14.54 -15.73
C PRO A 31 -6.30 14.99 -14.47
N ALA A 32 -6.89 15.89 -13.67
CA ALA A 32 -6.34 16.28 -12.38
C ALA A 32 -6.31 15.11 -11.38
N LEU A 33 -7.38 14.33 -11.32
CA LEU A 33 -7.45 13.15 -10.47
C LEU A 33 -6.49 12.03 -10.94
N GLU A 34 -6.30 11.85 -12.25
CA GLU A 34 -5.27 10.94 -12.77
C GLU A 34 -3.85 11.40 -12.40
N ARG A 35 -3.56 12.72 -12.39
CA ARG A 35 -2.26 13.23 -11.92
C ARG A 35 -2.02 12.88 -10.46
N VAL A 36 -3.03 13.07 -9.60
CA VAL A 36 -2.94 12.69 -8.18
C VAL A 36 -2.64 11.20 -8.02
N LEU A 37 -3.29 10.33 -8.80
CA LEU A 37 -3.01 8.89 -8.78
C LEU A 37 -1.58 8.59 -9.24
N GLU A 38 -1.08 9.25 -10.28
CA GLU A 38 0.30 9.08 -10.76
C GLU A 38 1.33 9.57 -9.73
N GLU A 39 1.07 10.66 -9.02
CA GLU A 39 1.91 11.15 -7.92
C GLU A 39 2.01 10.12 -6.79
N ILE A 40 0.86 9.56 -6.37
CA ILE A 40 0.80 8.53 -5.33
C ILE A 40 1.51 7.26 -5.80
N ARG A 41 1.32 6.86 -7.05
CA ARG A 41 2.01 5.72 -7.67
C ARG A 41 3.53 5.91 -7.66
N ALA A 42 4.02 7.10 -8.00
CA ALA A 42 5.44 7.37 -8.11
C ALA A 42 6.13 7.51 -6.76
N THR A 43 5.48 8.16 -5.79
CA THR A 43 6.11 8.56 -4.51
C THR A 43 5.67 7.72 -3.32
N GLY A 44 4.46 7.14 -3.37
CA GLY A 44 3.82 6.52 -2.22
C GLY A 44 3.38 7.48 -1.13
N VAL A 45 3.60 8.79 -1.31
CA VAL A 45 3.30 9.80 -0.31
C VAL A 45 1.91 10.39 -0.58
N PRO A 46 0.96 10.25 0.35
CA PRO A 46 -0.34 10.89 0.22
C PRO A 46 -0.21 12.36 0.62
N TYR A 47 -0.34 13.26 -0.36
CA TYR A 47 -0.32 14.71 -0.15
C TYR A 47 -1.71 15.32 0.13
N TYR A 48 -2.78 14.57 -0.10
CA TYR A 48 -4.14 15.08 0.05
C TYR A 48 -4.87 14.37 1.18
N GLN A 49 -5.87 15.04 1.75
CA GLN A 49 -6.66 14.47 2.84
C GLN A 49 -7.24 13.11 2.45
N TRP A 50 -7.05 12.12 3.33
CA TRP A 50 -7.50 10.74 3.08
C TRP A 50 -9.00 10.64 2.78
N ALA A 51 -9.81 11.47 3.45
CA ALA A 51 -11.25 11.55 3.20
C ALA A 51 -11.61 11.86 1.74
N HIS A 52 -10.75 12.60 1.01
CA HIS A 52 -10.95 12.90 -0.40
C HIS A 52 -10.25 11.90 -1.33
N LEU A 53 -9.10 11.34 -0.91
CA LEU A 53 -8.38 10.33 -1.68
C LEU A 53 -9.10 8.97 -1.71
N LYS A 54 -9.71 8.57 -0.60
CA LYS A 54 -10.33 7.26 -0.45
C LYS A 54 -11.44 7.00 -1.48
N PRO A 55 -12.41 7.92 -1.70
CA PRO A 55 -13.41 7.75 -2.76
C PRO A 55 -12.80 7.57 -4.15
N LEU A 56 -11.75 8.34 -4.48
CA LEU A 56 -11.06 8.24 -5.76
C LEU A 56 -10.38 6.87 -5.93
N LEU A 57 -9.69 6.39 -4.90
CA LEU A 57 -9.04 5.08 -4.91
C LEU A 57 -10.05 3.95 -5.01
N VAL A 58 -11.19 4.04 -4.31
CA VAL A 58 -12.30 3.09 -4.41
C VAL A 58 -12.86 3.04 -5.83
N ALA A 59 -13.12 4.20 -6.44
CA ALA A 59 -13.61 4.26 -7.82
C ALA A 59 -12.60 3.64 -8.81
N LYS A 60 -11.32 3.98 -8.68
CA LYS A 60 -10.25 3.42 -9.54
C LYS A 60 -10.07 1.91 -9.33
N LEU A 61 -10.15 1.44 -8.08
CA LEU A 61 -10.10 0.02 -7.73
C LEU A 61 -11.24 -0.75 -8.39
N GLN A 62 -12.48 -0.25 -8.32
CA GLN A 62 -13.64 -0.87 -8.96
C GLN A 62 -13.47 -0.90 -10.48
N ALA A 63 -13.07 0.22 -11.09
CA ALA A 63 -12.80 0.30 -12.53
C ALA A 63 -11.70 -0.68 -12.97
N ALA A 64 -10.63 -0.85 -12.19
CA ALA A 64 -9.57 -1.81 -12.47
C ALA A 64 -10.07 -3.26 -12.47
N MET A 65 -10.93 -3.60 -11.51
CA MET A 65 -11.57 -4.92 -11.46
C MET A 65 -12.51 -5.14 -12.65
N ASP A 66 -13.29 -4.14 -13.04
CA ASP A 66 -14.14 -4.22 -14.23
C ASP A 66 -13.35 -4.35 -15.52
N GLN A 67 -12.25 -3.63 -15.66
CA GLN A 67 -11.36 -3.71 -16.81
C GLN A 67 -10.76 -5.12 -16.97
N VAL A 68 -10.27 -5.72 -15.88
CA VAL A 68 -9.74 -7.09 -15.94
C VAL A 68 -10.85 -8.10 -16.15
N ALA A 69 -12.02 -7.93 -15.52
CA ALA A 69 -13.17 -8.80 -15.73
C ALA A 69 -13.62 -8.81 -17.21
N ALA A 70 -13.66 -7.64 -17.86
CA ALA A 70 -14.01 -7.51 -19.27
C ALA A 70 -12.95 -8.13 -20.20
N ALA A 71 -11.67 -8.09 -19.82
CA ALA A 71 -10.57 -8.66 -20.61
C ALA A 71 -10.35 -10.17 -20.36
N ASP A 72 -10.87 -10.72 -19.26
CA ASP A 72 -10.72 -12.11 -18.88
C ASP A 72 -11.63 -13.02 -19.73
N THR A 73 -11.17 -13.32 -20.94
CA THR A 73 -11.87 -14.22 -21.88
C THR A 73 -11.94 -15.67 -21.41
N ASN A 74 -11.18 -16.03 -20.37
CA ASN A 74 -11.16 -17.36 -19.77
C ASN A 74 -11.90 -17.39 -18.42
N ALA A 75 -12.64 -16.33 -18.07
CA ALA A 75 -13.38 -16.26 -16.82
C ALA A 75 -14.27 -17.52 -16.70
N PRO A 76 -14.04 -18.38 -15.69
CA PRO A 76 -14.89 -19.55 -15.54
C PRO A 76 -16.30 -19.04 -15.26
N THR A 77 -17.24 -19.46 -16.09
CA THR A 77 -18.67 -19.08 -16.06
C THR A 77 -19.36 -19.42 -14.75
N VAL A 78 -18.72 -20.15 -13.83
CA VAL A 78 -19.29 -20.52 -12.54
C VAL A 78 -18.17 -20.66 -11.51
N GLY A 79 -18.25 -19.87 -10.43
CA GLY A 79 -18.14 -20.35 -9.06
C GLY A 79 -16.93 -21.16 -8.60
N VAL A 80 -15.76 -21.06 -9.24
CA VAL A 80 -14.53 -21.65 -8.68
C VAL A 80 -13.57 -20.52 -8.34
N GLY A 81 -13.69 -20.05 -7.10
CA GLY A 81 -12.60 -19.37 -6.44
C GLY A 81 -11.32 -20.21 -6.58
N TRP A 82 -10.22 -19.60 -7.02
CA TRP A 82 -8.94 -20.30 -7.22
C TRP A 82 -8.39 -21.02 -5.96
N SER A 83 -8.97 -20.76 -4.79
CA SER A 83 -8.65 -21.48 -3.57
C SER A 83 -9.75 -22.50 -3.26
N PRO A 84 -9.42 -23.79 -3.05
CA PRO A 84 -10.37 -24.80 -2.55
C PRO A 84 -11.06 -24.39 -1.25
N THR A 85 -10.47 -23.46 -0.50
CA THR A 85 -10.98 -22.93 0.77
C THR A 85 -11.84 -21.67 0.64
N ASN A 86 -11.70 -20.89 -0.45
CA ASN A 86 -12.41 -19.63 -0.59
C ASN A 86 -13.63 -19.81 -1.51
N LYS A 87 -14.77 -20.08 -0.87
CA LYS A 87 -16.06 -20.38 -1.52
C LYS A 87 -16.79 -19.13 -2.04
N ASN A 88 -16.28 -17.94 -1.75
CA ASN A 88 -16.92 -16.69 -2.15
C ASN A 88 -16.84 -16.50 -3.66
N SER A 89 -17.94 -16.08 -4.25
CA SER A 89 -18.06 -15.66 -5.64
C SER A 89 -17.16 -14.46 -5.94
N ALA A 90 -16.83 -14.27 -7.23
CA ALA A 90 -16.03 -13.11 -7.64
C ALA A 90 -16.69 -11.78 -7.23
N SER A 91 -18.03 -11.69 -7.29
CA SER A 91 -18.77 -10.50 -6.86
C SER A 91 -18.61 -10.23 -5.35
N GLU A 92 -18.75 -11.25 -4.51
CA GLU A 92 -18.57 -11.12 -3.06
C GLU A 92 -17.14 -10.68 -2.70
N ARG A 93 -16.12 -11.26 -3.35
CA ARG A 93 -14.72 -10.87 -3.10
C ARG A 93 -14.44 -9.43 -3.52
N ARG A 94 -14.99 -8.99 -4.66
CA ARG A 94 -14.88 -7.60 -5.10
C ARG A 94 -15.46 -6.65 -4.05
N ALA A 95 -16.63 -6.97 -3.51
CA ALA A 95 -17.26 -6.20 -2.44
C ALA A 95 -16.38 -6.19 -1.17
N THR A 96 -15.83 -7.34 -0.77
CA THR A 96 -14.92 -7.44 0.38
C THR A 96 -13.68 -6.55 0.22
N ILE A 97 -13.02 -6.57 -0.94
CA ILE A 97 -11.85 -5.72 -1.19
C ILE A 97 -12.20 -4.24 -1.13
N THR A 98 -13.32 -3.85 -1.74
CA THR A 98 -13.80 -2.46 -1.66
C THR A 98 -14.06 -2.06 -0.20
N GLU A 99 -14.67 -2.93 0.60
CA GLU A 99 -14.95 -2.68 2.02
C GLU A 99 -13.68 -2.58 2.87
N LEU A 100 -12.69 -3.44 2.59
CA LEU A 100 -11.38 -3.38 3.25
C LEU A 100 -10.73 -2.01 3.03
N LEU A 101 -10.74 -1.49 1.80
CA LEU A 101 -10.21 -0.16 1.52
C LEU A 101 -11.00 0.94 2.26
N ASN A 102 -12.32 0.79 2.38
CA ASN A 102 -13.17 1.75 3.10
C ASN A 102 -12.92 1.80 4.60
N THR A 103 -12.51 0.68 5.20
CA THR A 103 -12.27 0.53 6.64
C THR A 103 -11.04 1.30 7.14
N PHE A 104 -10.11 1.65 6.24
CA PHE A 104 -8.93 2.42 6.63
C PHE A 104 -9.28 3.86 7.04
N ASP A 105 -8.85 4.24 8.24
CA ASP A 105 -8.92 5.62 8.77
C ASP A 105 -7.86 6.56 8.16
N GLY A 106 -6.83 5.98 7.54
CA GLY A 106 -5.74 6.70 6.88
C GLY A 106 -5.13 5.88 5.74
N PRO A 107 -4.26 6.47 4.91
CA PRO A 107 -3.64 5.76 3.80
C PRO A 107 -2.77 4.59 4.30
N PRO A 108 -2.90 3.37 3.74
CA PRO A 108 -2.05 2.25 4.14
C PRO A 108 -0.61 2.43 3.64
N PHE A 109 0.38 1.82 4.29
CA PHE A 109 1.77 1.87 3.80
C PHE A 109 1.94 1.24 2.41
N THR A 110 1.00 0.39 2.00
CA THR A 110 0.94 -0.22 0.68
C THR A 110 0.30 0.68 -0.38
N LEU A 111 -0.05 1.93 -0.05
CA LEU A 111 -0.77 2.85 -0.95
C LEU A 111 -0.07 2.97 -2.31
N GLN A 112 1.25 3.12 -2.33
CA GLN A 112 2.02 3.16 -3.58
C GLN A 112 1.75 1.95 -4.46
N ARG A 113 1.95 0.75 -3.88
CA ARG A 113 1.82 -0.52 -4.59
C ARG A 113 0.39 -0.80 -5.00
N LEU A 114 -0.57 -0.41 -4.17
CA LEU A 114 -1.99 -0.46 -4.49
C LEU A 114 -2.28 0.39 -5.73
N THR A 115 -1.81 1.64 -5.75
CA THR A 115 -2.04 2.58 -6.85
C THR A 115 -1.37 2.12 -8.15
N GLU A 116 -0.14 1.58 -8.10
CA GLU A 116 0.50 0.94 -9.26
C GLU A 116 -0.36 -0.17 -9.86
N VAL A 117 -0.93 -1.04 -9.02
CA VAL A 117 -1.72 -2.20 -9.46
C VAL A 117 -3.05 -1.76 -10.08
N ILE A 118 -3.76 -0.82 -9.47
CA ILE A 118 -5.08 -0.38 -9.96
C ILE A 118 -4.99 0.58 -11.15
N MET A 119 -3.86 1.27 -11.36
CA MET A 119 -3.67 2.11 -12.55
C MET A 119 -3.35 1.29 -13.79
N GLU A 120 -2.61 0.18 -13.65
CA GLU A 120 -2.19 -0.65 -14.79
C GLU A 120 -2.48 -2.14 -14.58
N PRO A 121 -3.75 -2.52 -14.31
CA PRO A 121 -4.07 -3.86 -13.84
C PRO A 121 -3.78 -4.95 -14.89
N LEU A 122 -3.98 -4.64 -16.18
CA LEU A 122 -3.73 -5.57 -17.29
C LEU A 122 -2.25 -5.83 -17.58
N LYS A 123 -1.33 -4.98 -17.08
CA LYS A 123 0.12 -5.24 -17.24
C LYS A 123 0.57 -6.41 -16.37
N SER A 124 -0.02 -6.54 -15.19
CA SER A 124 0.40 -7.54 -14.19
C SER A 124 -0.56 -8.73 -14.09
N TYR A 125 -1.85 -8.54 -14.38
CA TYR A 125 -2.89 -9.53 -14.14
C TYR A 125 -3.72 -9.79 -15.38
N LYS A 126 -3.74 -11.05 -15.82
CA LYS A 126 -4.53 -11.53 -16.96
C LYS A 126 -5.91 -12.07 -16.59
N THR A 127 -6.14 -12.31 -15.29
CA THR A 127 -7.41 -12.87 -14.80
C THR A 127 -7.87 -12.11 -13.57
N LEU A 128 -9.19 -11.99 -13.43
CA LEU A 128 -9.81 -11.23 -12.34
C LEU A 128 -9.42 -11.81 -10.97
N ASN A 129 -9.39 -13.13 -10.86
CA ASN A 129 -9.02 -13.83 -9.62
C ASN A 129 -7.62 -13.47 -9.13
N LYS A 130 -6.65 -13.34 -10.04
CA LYS A 130 -5.26 -12.98 -9.66
C LYS A 130 -5.16 -11.54 -9.19
N LEU A 131 -5.90 -10.63 -9.85
CA LEU A 131 -5.99 -9.24 -9.43
C LEU A 131 -6.59 -9.15 -8.02
N ILE A 132 -7.77 -9.78 -7.79
CA ILE A 132 -8.45 -9.83 -6.49
C ILE A 132 -7.50 -10.34 -5.39
N ASN A 133 -6.84 -11.47 -5.61
CA ASN A 133 -5.90 -12.02 -4.62
C ASN A 133 -4.72 -11.09 -4.32
N ALA A 134 -4.23 -10.33 -5.31
CA ALA A 134 -3.16 -9.38 -5.10
C ALA A 134 -3.64 -8.17 -4.29
N LEU A 135 -4.82 -7.65 -4.60
CA LEU A 135 -5.45 -6.53 -3.88
C LEU A 135 -5.77 -6.92 -2.43
N GLU A 136 -6.31 -8.12 -2.19
CA GLU A 136 -6.54 -8.64 -0.84
C GLU A 136 -5.25 -8.63 -0.01
N LYS A 137 -4.12 -9.07 -0.59
CA LYS A 137 -2.82 -9.05 0.11
C LYS A 137 -2.31 -7.64 0.41
N LEU A 138 -2.55 -6.69 -0.50
CA LEU A 138 -2.15 -5.29 -0.32
C LEU A 138 -3.00 -4.59 0.74
N LEU A 139 -4.26 -5.00 0.91
CA LEU A 139 -5.21 -4.42 1.88
C LEU A 139 -5.29 -5.20 3.20
N ALA A 140 -4.74 -6.41 3.28
CA ALA A 140 -4.65 -7.19 4.54
C ALA A 140 -3.65 -6.61 5.56
N VAL A 141 -3.08 -5.44 5.27
CA VAL A 141 -2.15 -4.74 6.14
C VAL A 141 -2.88 -3.94 7.21
N SER A 142 -2.32 -3.88 8.42
CA SER A 142 -2.94 -3.16 9.55
C SER A 142 -2.29 -1.80 9.86
N THR A 143 -1.24 -1.40 9.13
CA THR A 143 -0.48 -0.18 9.40
C THR A 143 -0.81 0.93 8.40
N THR A 144 -1.08 2.13 8.89
CA THR A 144 -1.30 3.34 8.11
C THR A 144 -0.09 4.27 8.16
N ILE A 145 0.04 5.15 7.16
CA ILE A 145 1.04 6.21 7.08
C ILE A 145 0.37 7.58 7.26
N GLN A 146 1.14 8.57 7.70
CA GLN A 146 0.65 9.94 7.84
C GLN A 146 0.50 10.61 6.47
N VAL A 147 -0.55 11.42 6.31
CA VAL A 147 -0.69 12.33 5.16
C VAL A 147 0.33 13.45 5.32
N VAL A 148 1.11 13.72 4.28
CA VAL A 148 2.13 14.78 4.28
C VAL A 148 1.51 16.03 3.66
N ASP A 149 1.72 17.19 4.25
CA ASP A 149 1.25 18.45 3.65
C ASP A 149 2.13 18.79 2.42
N PRO A 150 1.55 18.93 1.21
CA PRO A 150 2.30 19.26 -0.01
C PRO A 150 2.95 20.64 0.05
N ARG A 151 2.49 21.52 0.96
CA ARG A 151 3.08 22.85 1.19
C ARG A 151 4.18 22.83 2.26
N ALA A 152 4.31 21.74 3.01
CA ALA A 152 5.42 21.57 3.95
C ALA A 152 6.67 21.11 3.19
N ALA A 153 7.46 22.08 2.72
CA ALA A 153 8.78 21.83 2.17
C ALA A 153 9.75 21.32 3.26
N THR A 154 9.63 20.06 3.66
CA THR A 154 10.65 19.40 4.47
C THR A 154 11.04 18.08 3.80
N PRO A 155 12.27 17.96 3.25
CA PRO A 155 12.75 16.67 2.77
C PRO A 155 12.77 15.66 3.92
N PRO A 156 12.58 14.36 3.65
CA PRO A 156 12.66 13.32 4.67
C PRO A 156 14.12 13.14 5.06
N ASN A 157 14.66 14.03 5.90
CA ASN A 157 15.95 13.84 6.52
C ASN A 157 15.81 14.03 8.03
N HIS A 158 16.02 12.91 8.72
CA HIS A 158 16.31 12.79 10.15
C HIS A 158 15.36 13.57 11.09
N VAL A 159 14.38 12.85 11.64
CA VAL A 159 13.84 13.23 12.95
C VAL A 159 15.00 13.15 13.93
N GLU A 160 15.69 14.28 14.14
CA GLU A 160 16.56 14.47 15.29
C GLU A 160 15.66 14.29 16.52
N PRO A 161 15.88 13.25 17.35
CA PRO A 161 15.08 13.07 18.54
C PRO A 161 15.31 14.29 19.45
N ALA A 162 14.20 14.90 19.87
CA ALA A 162 14.18 16.06 20.75
C ALA A 162 15.19 15.91 21.92
N PRO A 163 15.85 17.00 22.35
CA PRO A 163 16.81 16.92 23.44
C PRO A 163 16.10 16.45 24.71
N ALA A 164 16.43 15.24 25.15
CA ALA A 164 15.99 14.71 26.44
C ALA A 164 16.56 15.60 27.57
N PRO A 165 15.79 15.87 28.63
CA PRO A 165 16.29 16.64 29.76
C PRO A 165 17.40 15.86 30.48
N ASP A 166 18.46 16.60 30.77
CA ASP A 166 19.63 16.30 31.59
C ASP A 166 19.53 15.03 32.45
N ALA A 167 20.18 13.96 32.01
CA ALA A 167 20.54 12.83 32.84
C ALA A 167 22.03 12.55 32.63
N THR A 168 22.83 13.00 33.59
CA THR A 168 24.27 12.80 33.66
C THR A 168 24.60 11.30 33.56
N LEU A 169 25.20 10.87 32.45
CA LEU A 169 25.79 9.54 32.30
C LEU A 169 27.26 9.57 32.77
N PRO A 170 27.70 8.67 33.66
CA PRO A 170 29.13 8.43 33.86
C PRO A 170 29.73 7.62 32.70
N ALA A 171 31.02 7.89 32.44
CA ALA A 171 31.86 7.46 31.33
C ALA A 171 31.90 5.93 31.03
N PRO A 172 32.28 5.51 29.80
CA PRO A 172 32.28 4.11 29.40
C PRO A 172 33.43 3.31 30.02
N LEU A 173 33.12 2.14 30.56
CA LEU A 173 34.10 1.12 30.95
C LEU A 173 34.53 0.31 29.71
N SER A 174 35.83 0.35 29.43
CA SER A 174 36.49 -0.48 28.43
C SER A 174 36.30 -1.97 28.73
N VAL A 175 35.64 -2.70 27.82
CA VAL A 175 35.61 -4.17 27.81
C VAL A 175 36.70 -4.66 26.85
N GLN A 176 37.66 -5.40 27.41
CA GLN A 176 38.67 -6.12 26.63
C GLN A 176 38.03 -7.37 26.01
N VAL A 177 38.32 -7.57 24.73
CA VAL A 177 38.03 -8.79 23.98
C VAL A 177 38.95 -9.91 24.48
N VAL A 178 38.37 -11.00 24.95
CA VAL A 178 39.07 -12.28 25.09
C VAL A 178 38.42 -13.27 24.12
N ALA A 179 39.30 -13.92 23.36
CA ALA A 179 38.99 -14.76 22.22
C ALA A 179 38.43 -16.15 22.60
N GLU A 180 37.94 -16.80 21.54
CA GLU A 180 37.79 -18.25 21.35
C GLU A 180 36.51 -18.90 21.86
N GLY A 181 35.78 -19.51 20.91
CA GLY A 181 34.58 -20.28 21.16
C GLY A 181 33.87 -20.63 19.86
N ASP A 182 34.39 -21.63 19.17
CA ASP A 182 33.84 -22.29 17.99
C ASP A 182 32.34 -22.60 18.14
N VAL A 183 31.50 -22.09 17.24
CA VAL A 183 30.07 -22.42 17.21
C VAL A 183 29.77 -23.18 15.92
N VAL A 184 29.79 -24.51 16.04
CA VAL A 184 29.36 -25.47 15.03
C VAL A 184 27.91 -25.19 14.63
N ALA A 185 27.71 -24.78 13.37
CA ALA A 185 26.39 -24.70 12.76
C ALA A 185 25.82 -26.11 12.56
N ARG A 186 24.67 -26.41 13.16
CA ARG A 186 23.88 -27.60 12.81
C ARG A 186 22.49 -27.18 12.34
N ALA A 187 22.22 -27.44 11.06
CA ALA A 187 20.92 -27.21 10.44
C ALA A 187 19.85 -28.17 10.99
N PRO A 188 18.59 -27.73 11.17
CA PRO A 188 17.53 -28.56 11.75
C PRO A 188 16.77 -29.27 10.64
N TRP A 189 17.31 -30.37 10.10
CA TRP A 189 16.52 -31.41 9.45
C TRP A 189 17.38 -32.66 9.24
N SER A 190 17.39 -33.53 10.24
CA SER A 190 17.64 -34.96 10.08
C SER A 190 17.08 -35.64 11.30
N ASN A 191 15.81 -36.03 11.20
CA ASN A 191 15.19 -36.94 12.14
C ASN A 191 15.33 -38.35 11.55
N SER A 192 16.32 -39.08 12.06
CA SER A 192 16.46 -40.53 11.89
C SER A 192 16.80 -41.11 13.26
N ASP A 193 15.77 -41.28 14.08
CA ASP A 193 15.76 -42.17 15.25
C ASP A 193 15.34 -43.55 14.70
N GLY A 194 15.99 -44.70 14.90
CA GLY A 194 17.03 -45.18 15.81
C GLY A 194 16.71 -46.68 16.03
N PRO A 195 17.66 -47.63 16.13
CA PRO A 195 17.35 -48.99 16.56
C PRO A 195 17.55 -49.14 18.07
N SER A 196 16.71 -49.94 18.73
CA SER A 196 16.93 -50.39 20.10
C SER A 196 16.54 -51.86 20.25
N GLN A 197 17.55 -52.64 20.65
CA GLN A 197 17.62 -54.04 21.09
C GLN A 197 17.23 -55.16 20.11
#